data_AF-A0A8T5MST6-F1
#
_entry.id   AF-A0A8T5MST6-F1
#
_cell.length_a   1.000
_cell.length_b   1.000
_cell.length_c   1.000
_cell.angle_alpha   90.00
_cell.angle_beta   90.00
_cell.angle_gamma   90.00
#
_symmetry.space_group_name_H-M   'P 1'
#
loop_
_entity.id
_entity.type
_entity.pdbx_description
1 polymer ?
#
loop_
_entity_poly.entity_id
_entity_poly.type
_entity_poly.pdbx_seq_one_letter_code
_entity_poly.pdbx_strand_id
1 'polypeptide(L)'
;MSDKEDVGWKPKLVRTLDGLYMVIYVTIAIFLIAMAFASFVFVGKDLWGVLGAESPMLVILMALKDLFIAIIIVELLLAVVVFIREEQIDMRLLLGAGLTAMVRKVLVFGVEEVNIMEMVVVVALIMV
;
A
#
# COMPACT_ATOMS: atom_id res chain seq x y z
N MET A 1 29.91 -13.85 -40.96
CA MET A 1 28.53 -14.39 -41.03
C MET A 1 28.10 -14.65 -39.60
N SER A 2 27.31 -13.73 -39.04
CA SER A 2 26.35 -13.92 -37.94
C SER A 2 26.03 -12.53 -37.41
N ASP A 3 24.93 -12.02 -37.94
CA ASP A 3 24.12 -10.88 -37.54
C ASP A 3 24.48 -10.18 -36.24
N LYS A 4 24.90 -8.92 -36.41
CA LYS A 4 24.51 -7.86 -35.51
C LYS A 4 23.10 -7.46 -35.92
N GLU A 5 22.10 -8.10 -35.34
CA GLU A 5 20.75 -7.53 -35.30
C GLU A 5 20.80 -6.35 -34.32
N ASP A 6 21.31 -5.23 -34.83
CA ASP A 6 21.12 -3.92 -34.25
C ASP A 6 19.61 -3.66 -34.33
N VAL A 7 18.88 -4.07 -33.29
CA VAL A 7 17.44 -3.80 -33.13
C VAL A 7 17.30 -2.28 -33.00
N GLY A 8 17.22 -1.63 -34.15
CA GLY A 8 17.10 -0.19 -34.33
C GLY A 8 15.77 0.31 -33.81
N TRP A 9 15.63 0.39 -32.50
CA TRP A 9 14.56 1.13 -31.87
C TRP A 9 14.76 2.61 -32.20
N LYS A 10 13.80 3.17 -32.95
CA LYS A 10 13.83 4.58 -33.34
C LYS A 10 14.01 5.43 -32.08
N PRO A 11 14.93 6.41 -32.05
CA PRO A 11 15.21 7.23 -30.86
C PRO A 11 14.00 8.04 -30.36
N LYS A 12 12.95 8.16 -31.19
CA LYS A 12 11.65 8.73 -30.80
C LYS A 12 10.83 7.82 -29.89
N LEU A 13 10.88 6.49 -30.08
CA LEU A 13 10.12 5.52 -29.27
C LEU A 13 10.65 5.46 -27.84
N VAL A 14 11.98 5.45 -27.68
CA VAL A 14 12.64 5.47 -26.36
C VAL A 14 12.27 6.73 -25.58
N ARG A 15 12.32 7.91 -26.23
CA ARG A 15 11.90 9.19 -25.62
C ARG A 15 10.43 9.22 -25.20
N THR A 16 9.53 8.62 -25.98
CA THR A 16 8.10 8.57 -25.62
C THR A 16 7.82 7.58 -24.49
N LEU A 17 8.56 6.47 -24.42
CA LEU A 17 8.47 5.49 -23.33
C LEU A 17 9.00 6.07 -22.02
N ASP A 18 10.17 6.70 -22.03
CA ASP A 18 10.75 7.32 -20.82
C ASP A 18 9.83 8.41 -20.24
N GLY A 19 9.22 9.23 -21.10
CA GLY A 19 8.23 10.22 -20.69
C GLY A 19 6.99 9.59 -20.04
N LEU A 20 6.50 8.46 -20.59
CA LEU A 20 5.35 7.75 -20.04
C LEU A 20 5.66 7.12 -18.67
N TYR A 21 6.84 6.52 -18.52
CA TYR A 21 7.28 5.96 -17.23
C TYR A 21 7.32 7.05 -16.16
N MET A 22 7.92 8.21 -16.46
CA MET A 22 7.98 9.33 -15.53
C MET A 22 6.59 9.80 -15.08
N VAL A 23 5.63 9.91 -16.00
CA VAL A 23 4.24 10.30 -15.67
C VAL A 23 3.59 9.29 -14.73
N ILE A 24 3.77 7.99 -14.98
CA ILE A 24 3.21 6.93 -14.13
C ILE A 24 3.79 7.03 -12.71
N TYR A 25 5.11 7.21 -12.57
CA TYR A 25 5.75 7.29 -11.26
C TYR A 25 5.33 8.52 -10.46
N VAL A 26 5.26 9.69 -11.11
CA VAL A 26 4.77 10.91 -10.45
C VAL A 26 3.31 10.74 -10.01
N THR A 27 2.49 10.09 -10.83
CA THR A 27 1.08 9.80 -10.50
C THR A 27 0.98 8.89 -9.26
N ILE A 28 1.76 7.81 -9.22
CA ILE A 28 1.82 6.88 -8.08
C ILE A 28 2.30 7.61 -6.82
N ALA A 29 3.33 8.44 -6.92
CA ALA A 29 3.85 9.19 -5.79
C ALA A 29 2.81 10.14 -5.20
N ILE A 30 2.10 10.91 -6.05
CA ILE A 30 1.02 11.80 -5.61
C ILE A 30 -0.11 11.00 -4.94
N PHE A 31 -0.49 9.88 -5.53
CA PHE A 31 -1.52 9.00 -4.97
C PHE A 31 -1.13 8.46 -3.59
N LEU A 32 0.11 7.99 -3.43
CA LEU A 32 0.62 7.50 -2.15
C LEU A 32 0.67 8.59 -1.07
N ILE A 33 1.07 9.82 -1.44
CA ILE A 33 1.05 10.96 -0.52
C ILE A 33 -0.37 11.25 -0.03
N ALA A 34 -1.34 11.29 -0.95
CA ALA A 34 -2.74 11.52 -0.60
C ALA A 34 -3.29 10.41 0.32
N MET A 35 -2.99 9.15 0.00
CA MET A 35 -3.36 7.99 0.82
C MET A 35 -2.72 8.03 2.21
N ALA A 36 -1.45 8.41 2.31
CA ALA A 36 -0.74 8.54 3.58
C ALA A 36 -1.43 9.57 4.48
N PHE A 37 -1.77 10.73 3.91
CA PHE A 37 -2.45 11.81 4.63
C PHE A 37 -3.83 11.38 5.11
N ALA A 38 -4.62 10.73 4.23
CA ALA A 38 -5.93 10.18 4.60
C ALA A 38 -5.81 9.17 5.75
N SER A 39 -4.86 8.24 5.65
CA SER A 39 -4.61 7.22 6.68
C SER A 39 -4.30 7.86 8.04
N PHE A 40 -3.48 8.91 8.07
CA PHE A 40 -3.15 9.62 9.30
C PHE A 40 -4.38 10.27 9.96
N VAL A 41 -5.30 10.81 9.14
CA VAL A 41 -6.57 11.38 9.63
C VAL A 41 -7.47 10.29 10.23
N PHE A 42 -7.54 9.11 9.61
CA PHE A 42 -8.31 7.97 10.14
C PHE A 42 -7.77 7.54 11.51
N VAL A 43 -6.45 7.36 11.63
CA VAL A 43 -5.80 7.03 12.91
C VAL A 43 -6.11 8.08 13.98
N GLY A 44 -6.01 9.37 13.65
CA GLY A 44 -6.31 10.44 14.60
C GLY A 44 -7.76 10.42 15.08
N LYS A 45 -8.71 10.14 14.18
CA LYS A 45 -10.13 10.03 14.51
C LYS A 45 -10.40 8.83 15.43
N ASP A 46 -9.77 7.70 15.15
CA ASP A 46 -9.94 6.48 15.93
C ASP A 46 -9.33 6.61 17.33
N LEU A 47 -8.17 7.26 17.45
CA LEU A 47 -7.57 7.59 18.75
C LEU A 47 -8.41 8.57 19.56
N TRP A 48 -9.07 9.53 18.91
CA TRP A 48 -10.01 10.42 19.61
C TRP A 48 -11.20 9.64 20.18
N GLY A 49 -11.66 8.60 19.46
CA GLY A 49 -12.71 7.68 19.92
C GLY A 49 -12.33 6.87 21.17
N VAL A 50 -11.03 6.61 21.40
CA VAL A 50 -10.55 5.86 22.58
C VAL A 50 -10.91 6.57 23.89
N LEU A 51 -10.90 7.91 23.90
CA LEU A 51 -11.16 8.71 25.11
C LEU A 51 -12.62 8.64 25.60
N GLY A 52 -13.54 8.13 24.77
CA GLY A 52 -14.97 8.03 25.10
C GLY A 52 -15.57 6.63 25.03
N ALA A 53 -14.76 5.58 24.82
CA ALA A 53 -15.27 4.24 24.53
C ALA A 53 -15.38 3.34 25.78
N GLU A 54 -16.49 2.60 25.87
CA GLU A 54 -16.76 1.62 26.93
C GLU A 54 -15.84 0.38 26.86
N SER A 55 -15.30 0.05 25.69
CA SER A 55 -14.38 -1.06 25.46
C SER A 55 -13.02 -0.59 24.91
N PRO A 56 -12.11 -0.07 25.77
CA PRO A 56 -10.86 0.55 25.33
C PRO A 56 -9.96 -0.39 24.52
N MET A 57 -10.00 -1.71 24.78
CA MET A 57 -9.16 -2.69 24.08
C MET A 57 -9.52 -2.83 22.59
N LEU A 58 -10.80 -2.81 22.24
CA LEU A 58 -11.25 -2.99 20.85
C LEU A 58 -10.94 -1.74 20.01
N VAL A 59 -11.10 -0.55 20.61
CA VAL A 59 -10.76 0.72 19.94
C VAL A 59 -9.25 0.86 19.74
N ILE A 60 -8.44 0.44 20.71
CA ILE A 60 -6.98 0.41 20.56
C ILE A 60 -6.58 -0.51 19.41
N LEU A 61 -7.22 -1.67 19.26
CA LEU A 61 -6.88 -2.57 18.16
C LEU A 61 -7.31 -2.04 16.78
N MET A 62 -8.44 -1.33 16.70
CA MET A 62 -8.83 -0.62 15.48
C MET A 62 -7.83 0.50 15.13
N ALA A 63 -7.45 1.32 16.10
CA ALA A 63 -6.44 2.36 15.91
C ALA A 63 -5.09 1.77 15.48
N LEU A 64 -4.69 0.63 16.06
CA LEU A 64 -3.46 -0.08 15.69
C LEU A 64 -3.54 -0.61 14.26
N LYS A 65 -4.67 -1.21 13.86
CA LYS A 65 -4.91 -1.67 12.48
C LYS A 65 -4.73 -0.53 11.47
N ASP A 66 -5.31 0.64 11.77
CA ASP A 66 -5.24 1.80 10.89
C ASP A 66 -3.84 2.42 10.89
N LEU A 67 -3.14 2.40 12.03
CA LEU A 67 -1.76 2.83 12.14
C LEU A 67 -0.82 1.96 11.29
N PHE A 68 -0.98 0.63 11.33
CA PHE A 68 -0.19 -0.26 10.47
C PHE A 68 -0.44 0.01 8.99
N ILE A 69 -1.67 0.34 8.58
CA ILE A 69 -1.96 0.74 7.20
C ILE A 69 -1.21 2.03 6.85
N ALA A 70 -1.22 3.04 7.74
CA ALA A 70 -0.45 4.27 7.54
C ALA A 70 1.05 3.99 7.36
N ILE A 71 1.63 3.14 8.22
CA ILE A 71 3.05 2.78 8.16
C ILE A 71 3.39 2.09 6.84
N ILE A 72 2.58 1.11 6.41
CA ILE A 72 2.79 0.41 5.12
C ILE A 72 2.75 1.40 3.96
N ILE A 73 1.80 2.34 3.94
CA ILE A 73 1.72 3.35 2.88
C ILE A 73 2.98 4.23 2.86
N VAL A 74 3.48 4.63 4.03
CA VAL A 74 4.71 5.43 4.15
C VAL A 74 5.95 4.66 3.69
N GLU A 75 6.05 3.37 4.02
CA GLU A 75 7.16 2.51 3.56
C GLU A 75 7.13 2.34 2.03
N LEU A 76 5.95 2.15 1.44
CA LEU A 76 5.78 2.10 -0.02
C LEU A 76 6.09 3.45 -0.69
N LEU A 77 5.71 4.57 -0.06
CA LEU A 77 6.07 5.90 -0.53
C LEU A 77 7.58 6.08 -0.55
N LEU A 78 8.28 5.70 0.52
CA LEU A 78 9.74 5.73 0.56
C LEU A 78 10.34 4.86 -0.55
N ALA A 79 9.79 3.67 -0.79
CA ALA A 79 10.25 2.78 -1.87
C ALA A 79 10.10 3.44 -3.24
N VAL A 80 8.97 4.12 -3.50
CA VAL A 80 8.74 4.85 -4.74
C VAL A 80 9.65 6.07 -4.88
N VAL A 81 9.89 6.82 -3.80
CA VAL A 81 10.80 7.97 -3.82
C VAL A 81 12.25 7.53 -4.08
N VAL A 82 12.71 6.46 -3.43
CA VAL A 82 14.03 5.88 -3.67
C VAL A 82 14.14 5.36 -5.10
N PHE A 83 13.10 4.68 -5.60
CA PHE A 83 13.06 4.22 -6.98
C PHE A 83 13.14 5.38 -7.98
N ILE A 84 12.42 6.49 -7.76
CA ILE A 84 12.51 7.68 -8.61
C ILE A 84 13.92 8.28 -8.57
N ARG A 85 14.60 8.24 -7.42
CA ARG A 85 15.92 8.84 -7.24
C ARG A 85 17.05 7.98 -7.82
N GLU A 86 16.97 6.67 -7.68
CA GLU A 86 18.07 5.74 -7.98
C GLU A 86 17.78 4.84 -9.19
N GLU A 87 16.58 4.93 -9.79
CA GLU A 87 16.08 4.09 -10.89
C GLU A 87 16.19 2.58 -10.60
N GLN A 88 16.29 2.22 -9.33
CA GLN A 88 16.44 0.84 -8.84
C GLN A 88 15.44 0.57 -7.72
N ILE A 89 14.90 -0.65 -7.73
CA ILE A 89 14.02 -1.11 -6.66
C ILE A 89 14.89 -1.50 -5.47
N ASP A 90 14.81 -0.73 -4.38
CA ASP A 90 15.41 -1.13 -3.12
C ASP A 90 14.56 -2.23 -2.46
N MET A 91 15.01 -3.47 -2.65
CA MET A 91 14.39 -4.66 -2.07
C MET A 91 14.26 -4.56 -0.55
N ARG A 92 15.13 -3.82 0.15
CA ARG A 92 15.08 -3.70 1.61
C ARG A 92 13.82 -2.97 2.05
N LEU A 93 13.47 -1.88 1.37
CA LEU A 93 12.25 -1.12 1.67
C LEU A 93 11.00 -1.94 1.33
N LEU A 94 11.01 -2.61 0.17
CA LEU A 94 9.88 -3.44 -0.25
C LEU A 94 9.66 -4.63 0.71
N LEU A 95 10.74 -5.30 1.11
CA LEU A 95 10.69 -6.37 2.10
C LEU A 95 10.27 -5.86 3.48
N GLY A 96 10.70 -4.65 3.88
CA GLY A 96 10.23 -3.97 5.08
C GLY A 96 8.71 -3.82 5.08
N ALA A 97 8.15 -3.23 4.01
CA ALA A 97 6.70 -3.11 3.83
C ALA A 97 5.97 -4.46 3.86
N GLY A 98 6.55 -5.48 3.21
CA GLY A 98 6.01 -6.84 3.23
C GLY A 98 6.02 -7.48 4.62
N LEU A 99 7.10 -7.29 5.38
CA LEU A 99 7.21 -7.76 6.76
C LEU A 99 6.21 -7.03 7.68
N THR A 100 6.09 -5.71 7.56
CA THR A 100 5.09 -4.92 8.29
C THR A 100 3.68 -5.41 7.99
N ALA A 101 3.38 -5.76 6.73
CA ALA A 101 2.10 -6.36 6.36
C ALA A 101 1.88 -7.74 6.97
N MET A 102 2.91 -8.59 7.05
CA MET A 102 2.82 -9.89 7.74
C MET A 102 2.60 -9.70 9.25
N VAL A 103 3.34 -8.79 9.89
CA VAL A 103 3.20 -8.47 11.32
C VAL A 103 1.79 -7.95 11.61
N ARG A 104 1.28 -7.02 10.80
CA ARG A 104 -0.12 -6.55 10.88
C ARG A 104 -1.09 -7.73 10.86
N LYS A 105 -0.93 -8.66 9.92
CA LYS A 105 -1.82 -9.83 9.82
C LYS A 105 -1.80 -10.65 11.12
N VAL A 106 -0.61 -10.95 11.64
CA VAL A 106 -0.40 -11.69 12.91
C VAL A 106 -1.05 -10.99 14.11
N LEU A 107 -0.93 -9.66 14.19
CA LEU A 107 -1.51 -8.89 15.29
C LEU A 107 -3.04 -8.75 15.20
N VAL A 108 -3.59 -8.73 13.99
CA VAL A 108 -5.04 -8.55 13.74
C VAL A 108 -5.80 -9.88 13.77
N PHE A 109 -5.13 -11.03 13.57
CA PHE A 109 -5.74 -12.37 13.65
C PHE A 109 -6.46 -12.67 14.98
N GLY A 110 -6.15 -11.95 16.06
CA GLY A 110 -6.85 -12.11 17.34
C GLY A 110 -8.21 -11.40 17.43
N VAL A 111 -8.58 -10.54 16.47
CA VAL A 111 -9.70 -9.57 16.60
C VAL A 111 -10.54 -9.40 15.33
N GLU A 112 -10.33 -10.21 14.30
CA GLU A 112 -11.32 -10.32 13.23
C GLU A 112 -12.60 -10.97 13.78
N GLU A 113 -13.52 -10.14 14.30
CA GLU A 113 -14.92 -10.50 14.37
C GLU A 113 -15.36 -10.77 12.94
N VAL A 114 -15.66 -12.05 12.65
CA VAL A 114 -16.25 -12.44 11.39
C VAL A 114 -17.53 -11.63 11.22
N ASN A 115 -17.49 -10.65 10.32
CA ASN A 115 -18.66 -9.86 10.01
C ASN A 115 -19.66 -10.80 9.33
N ILE A 116 -20.62 -11.27 10.12
CA ILE A 116 -21.65 -12.23 9.71
C ILE A 116 -22.38 -11.79 8.44
N MET A 117 -22.46 -10.48 8.18
CA MET A 117 -23.02 -9.94 6.94
C MET A 117 -22.16 -10.26 5.72
N GLU A 118 -20.84 -10.14 5.81
CA GLU A 118 -19.95 -10.53 4.71
C GLU A 118 -20.01 -12.04 4.46
N MET A 119 -20.10 -12.84 5.53
CA MET A 119 -20.26 -14.29 5.41
C MET A 119 -21.57 -14.67 4.72
N VAL A 120 -22.68 -14.01 5.07
CA VAL A 120 -23.99 -14.24 4.44
C VAL A 120 -23.96 -13.85 2.96
N VAL A 121 -23.32 -12.73 2.60
CA VAL A 121 -23.19 -12.29 1.20
C VAL A 121 -22.38 -13.29 0.38
N VAL A 122 -21.26 -13.78 0.92
CA VAL A 122 -20.44 -14.79 0.23
C VAL A 122 -21.20 -16.11 0.04
N VAL A 123 -21.92 -16.57 1.07
CA VAL A 123 -22.75 -17.79 0.97
C VAL A 123 -23.88 -17.61 -0.04
N ALA A 124 -24.54 -16.45 -0.06
CA ALA A 124 -25.60 -16.15 -1.02
C ALA A 124 -25.08 -16.13 -2.47
N LEU A 125 -23.88 -15.60 -2.70
CA LEU A 125 -23.23 -15.59 -4.01
C LEU A 125 -22.82 -16.98 -4.51
N ILE A 126 -22.50 -17.91 -3.61
CA ILE A 126 -22.16 -19.30 -3.96
C ILE A 126 -23.42 -20.13 -4.25
N MET A 127 -24.56 -19.76 -3.67
CA MET A 127 -25.83 -20.48 -3.80
C MET A 127 -26.65 -20.10 -5.05
N VAL A 128 -26.28 -19.05 -5.79
CA VAL A 128 -26.89 -18.61 -7.06
C VAL A 128 -26.10 -19.14 -8.25
#